data_AF-A0ABD6QZ23-F1
#
_entry.id   AF-A0ABD6QZ23-F1
#
_cell.length_a   1.000
_cell.length_b   1.000
_cell.length_c   1.000
_cell.angle_alpha   90.00
_cell.angle_beta   90.00
_cell.angle_gamma   90.00
#
_symmetry.space_group_name_H-M   'P 1'
#
loop_
_entity.id
_entity.type
_entity.pdbx_description
1 polymer ?
#
loop_
_entity_poly.entity_id
_entity_poly.type
_entity_poly.pdbx_seq_one_letter_code
_entity_poly.pdbx_strand_id
1 'polypeptide(L)'
;MRFYIIFTFLFIVGFGVFVYSIDPQAYAFNLGSYSFNLPIAVWLMGVLGMFAFFSWVFLFKHNLSHKIRLYHEKKDFDKLLKQILSQDTQKTFLKTKFKSDLAKNLSQILARYDLKADLNTPNSGCEKVDNLFKHYHNIENNTLEPKDHSKHSLAYEHAYFSKRLKAFIHNDLKNAFEVLTNAQIPLELRRYAFIEIAQKGSKKEVLKAVNAMQEDLDKECVKAFLKAFFEKSLNTDTLKISELCKKVGYDKDDYLKLAQKAQKFLVPDQWFQFFEILSQEDDKAQKAFLFVLLELEMNDLAKEHLAVLSFEEYMLLNAYMDLKQEHKKAYKLEAFL
;
A
#
# COMPACT_ATOMS: atom_id res chain seq x y z
N MET A 1 -30.88 -16.89 39.67
CA MET A 1 -30.18 -18.19 39.89
C MET A 1 -29.70 -18.36 41.32
N ARG A 2 -28.82 -17.51 41.88
CA ARG A 2 -28.28 -17.68 43.25
C ARG A 2 -29.36 -17.75 44.35
N PHE A 3 -30.32 -16.82 44.34
CA PHE A 3 -31.41 -16.81 45.32
C PHE A 3 -32.42 -17.96 45.15
N TYR A 4 -32.65 -18.42 43.90
CA TYR A 4 -33.55 -19.54 43.61
C TYR A 4 -33.03 -20.86 44.19
N ILE A 5 -31.73 -21.13 44.07
CA ILE A 5 -31.10 -22.35 44.61
C ILE A 5 -31.18 -22.37 46.14
N ILE A 6 -30.85 -21.24 46.79
CA ILE A 6 -30.88 -21.11 48.25
C ILE A 6 -32.32 -21.25 48.77
N PHE A 7 -33.28 -20.57 48.15
CA PHE A 7 -34.68 -20.63 48.56
C PHE A 7 -35.30 -22.01 48.35
N THR A 8 -34.99 -22.68 47.23
CA THR A 8 -35.48 -24.04 46.96
C THR A 8 -34.89 -25.04 47.93
N PHE A 9 -33.61 -24.92 48.30
CA PHE A 9 -33.00 -25.76 49.32
C PHE A 9 -33.65 -25.56 50.70
N LEU A 10 -33.81 -24.30 51.13
CA LEU A 10 -34.50 -23.98 52.38
C LEU A 10 -35.95 -24.48 52.40
N PHE A 11 -36.65 -24.38 51.26
CA PHE A 11 -38.01 -24.90 51.11
C PHE A 11 -38.06 -26.43 51.25
N ILE A 12 -37.14 -27.18 50.64
CA ILE A 12 -37.09 -28.65 50.77
C ILE A 12 -36.83 -29.06 52.22
N VAL A 13 -35.87 -28.40 52.89
CA VAL A 13 -35.55 -28.68 54.29
C VAL A 13 -36.73 -28.34 55.20
N GLY A 14 -37.31 -27.15 55.05
CA GLY A 14 -38.46 -26.71 55.84
C GLY A 14 -39.69 -27.61 55.62
N PHE A 15 -39.95 -28.02 54.37
CA PHE A 15 -41.03 -28.93 54.02
C PHE A 15 -40.87 -30.29 54.71
N GLY A 16 -39.68 -30.88 54.70
CA GLY A 16 -39.53 -32.18 55.35
C GLY A 16 -39.47 -32.12 56.88
N VAL A 17 -39.03 -31.01 57.50
CA VAL A 17 -39.23 -30.80 58.96
C VAL A 17 -40.73 -30.76 59.29
N PHE A 18 -41.51 -30.05 58.47
CA PHE A 18 -42.97 -29.98 58.63
C PHE A 18 -43.64 -31.34 58.49
N VAL A 19 -43.30 -32.11 57.45
CA VAL A 19 -43.84 -33.47 57.25
C VAL A 19 -43.45 -34.40 58.40
N TYR A 20 -42.20 -34.36 58.85
CA TYR A 20 -41.71 -35.18 59.97
C TYR A 20 -42.43 -34.86 61.29
N SER A 21 -42.80 -33.60 61.50
CA SER A 21 -43.57 -33.18 62.68
C SER A 21 -45.01 -33.72 62.70
N ILE A 22 -45.58 -34.04 61.55
CA ILE A 22 -46.96 -34.55 61.43
C ILE A 22 -46.97 -36.09 61.46
N ASP A 23 -46.05 -36.71 60.73
CA ASP A 23 -45.94 -38.16 60.64
C ASP A 23 -44.47 -38.62 60.75
N PRO A 24 -44.03 -39.05 61.94
CA PRO A 24 -42.67 -39.52 62.18
C PRO A 24 -42.44 -40.98 61.77
N GLN A 25 -43.42 -41.64 61.14
CA GLN A 25 -43.27 -43.02 60.70
C GLN A 25 -42.11 -43.19 59.70
N ALA A 26 -41.48 -44.37 59.76
CA ALA A 26 -40.33 -44.71 58.94
C ALA A 26 -40.60 -45.98 58.13
N TYR A 27 -40.14 -45.97 56.88
CA TYR A 27 -40.14 -47.15 56.02
C TYR A 27 -38.76 -47.81 56.03
N ALA A 28 -38.74 -49.12 56.23
CA ALA A 28 -37.55 -49.94 56.09
C ALA A 28 -37.26 -50.15 54.60
N PHE A 29 -36.14 -49.62 54.14
CA PHE A 29 -35.63 -49.84 52.80
C PHE A 29 -34.47 -50.82 52.87
N ASN A 30 -34.73 -52.04 52.38
CA ASN A 30 -33.74 -53.12 52.38
C ASN A 30 -32.98 -53.09 51.06
N LEU A 31 -31.67 -52.85 51.12
CA LEU A 31 -30.78 -52.90 49.97
C LEU A 31 -29.71 -53.95 50.23
N GLY A 32 -29.92 -55.16 49.69
CA GLY A 32 -29.10 -56.33 49.97
C GLY A 32 -29.22 -56.76 51.43
N SER A 33 -28.09 -56.84 52.13
CA SER A 33 -28.01 -57.23 53.55
C SER A 33 -28.18 -56.07 54.54
N TYR A 34 -28.36 -54.83 54.07
CA TYR A 34 -28.51 -53.65 54.91
C TYR A 34 -29.96 -53.14 54.88
N SER A 35 -30.55 -52.96 56.06
CA SER A 35 -31.87 -52.33 56.23
C SER A 35 -31.72 -50.89 56.72
N PHE A 36 -32.11 -49.92 55.90
CA PHE A 36 -32.13 -48.50 56.28
C PHE A 36 -33.56 -48.09 56.61
N ASN A 37 -33.82 -47.73 57.87
CA ASN A 37 -35.10 -47.16 58.28
C ASN A 37 -35.06 -45.65 58.06
N LEU A 38 -35.71 -45.18 56.99
CA LEU A 38 -35.78 -43.76 56.65
C LEU A 38 -37.19 -43.22 56.90
N PRO A 39 -37.34 -42.07 57.59
CA PRO A 39 -38.63 -41.40 57.75
C PRO A 39 -39.29 -41.08 56.41
N ILE A 40 -40.63 -41.09 56.39
CA ILE A 40 -41.44 -40.72 55.20
C ILE A 40 -41.05 -39.34 54.67
N ALA A 41 -40.72 -38.41 55.57
CA ALA A 41 -40.25 -37.08 55.23
C ALA A 41 -39.01 -37.08 54.31
N VAL A 42 -38.07 -38.01 54.50
CA VAL A 42 -36.84 -38.10 53.68
C VAL A 42 -37.15 -38.56 52.26
N TRP A 43 -38.08 -39.51 52.09
CA TRP A 43 -38.53 -39.96 50.77
C TRP A 43 -39.19 -38.83 49.99
N LEU A 44 -40.06 -38.05 50.64
CA LEU A 44 -40.72 -36.90 50.02
C LEU A 44 -39.75 -35.75 49.70
N MET A 45 -38.78 -35.47 50.58
CA MET A 45 -37.67 -34.56 50.27
C MET A 45 -36.88 -35.03 49.04
N GLY A 46 -36.64 -36.34 48.90
CA GLY A 46 -35.95 -36.91 47.74
C GLY A 46 -36.68 -36.66 46.42
N VAL A 47 -38.00 -36.89 46.39
CA VAL A 47 -38.84 -36.61 45.21
C VAL A 47 -38.82 -35.11 44.86
N LEU A 48 -38.98 -34.22 45.86
CA LEU A 48 -38.89 -32.78 45.64
C LEU A 48 -37.50 -32.32 45.18
N GLY A 49 -36.44 -32.93 45.73
CA GLY A 49 -35.07 -32.70 45.31
C GLY A 49 -34.82 -33.08 43.85
N MET A 50 -35.39 -34.20 43.39
CA MET A 50 -35.32 -34.63 42.00
C MET A 50 -36.01 -33.60 41.07
N PHE A 51 -37.19 -33.10 41.43
CA PHE A 51 -37.86 -32.04 40.67
C PHE A 51 -37.05 -30.73 40.65
N ALA A 52 -36.47 -30.33 41.78
CA ALA A 52 -35.60 -29.17 41.87
C ALA A 52 -34.35 -29.31 40.98
N PHE A 53 -33.77 -30.50 40.91
CA PHE A 53 -32.64 -30.80 40.03
C PHE A 53 -33.02 -30.64 38.54
N PHE A 54 -34.15 -31.20 38.10
CA PHE A 54 -34.60 -31.02 36.71
C PHE A 54 -34.87 -29.55 36.37
N SER A 55 -35.47 -28.79 37.29
CA SER A 55 -35.65 -27.35 37.13
C SER A 55 -34.30 -26.64 36.98
N TRP A 56 -33.30 -27.01 37.77
CA TRP A 56 -31.96 -26.42 37.66
C TRP A 56 -31.30 -26.72 36.32
N VAL A 57 -31.35 -27.96 35.84
CA VAL A 57 -30.82 -28.34 34.52
C VAL A 57 -31.50 -27.54 33.40
N PHE A 58 -32.82 -27.40 33.46
CA PHE A 58 -33.58 -26.61 32.49
C PHE A 58 -33.19 -25.13 32.47
N LEU A 59 -33.10 -24.50 33.65
CA LEU A 59 -32.70 -23.10 33.78
C LEU A 59 -31.23 -22.88 33.40
N PHE A 60 -30.35 -23.84 33.69
CA PHE A 60 -28.94 -23.77 33.32
C PHE A 60 -28.77 -23.87 31.80
N LYS A 61 -29.51 -24.76 31.13
CA LYS A 61 -29.52 -24.89 29.68
C LYS A 61 -29.87 -23.56 28.99
N HIS A 62 -30.89 -22.85 29.48
CA HIS A 62 -31.28 -21.57 28.90
C HIS A 62 -30.17 -20.51 29.03
N ASN A 63 -29.58 -20.38 30.22
CA ASN A 63 -28.49 -19.42 30.46
C ASN A 63 -27.22 -19.75 29.67
N LEU A 64 -26.86 -21.03 29.57
CA LEU A 64 -25.71 -21.49 28.80
C LEU A 64 -25.94 -21.29 27.30
N SER A 65 -27.13 -21.65 26.80
CA SER A 65 -27.51 -21.45 25.39
C SER A 65 -27.44 -19.98 24.99
N HIS A 66 -27.91 -19.07 25.85
CA HIS A 66 -27.83 -17.63 25.59
C HIS A 66 -26.37 -17.15 25.49
N LYS A 67 -25.50 -17.58 26.41
CA LYS A 67 -24.06 -17.23 26.37
C LYS A 67 -23.36 -17.78 25.13
N ILE A 68 -23.64 -19.03 24.75
CA ILE A 68 -23.08 -19.66 23.54
C ILE A 68 -23.54 -18.90 22.30
N ARG A 69 -24.82 -18.50 22.25
CA ARG A 69 -25.37 -17.71 21.15
C ARG A 69 -24.66 -16.37 21.03
N LEU A 70 -24.56 -15.59 22.12
CA LEU A 70 -23.85 -14.31 22.13
C LEU A 70 -22.39 -14.45 21.70
N TYR A 71 -21.71 -15.52 22.13
CA TYR A 71 -20.35 -15.81 21.72
C TYR A 71 -20.24 -16.05 20.21
N HIS A 72 -21.15 -16.83 19.63
CA HIS A 72 -21.19 -17.07 18.18
C HIS A 72 -21.53 -15.80 17.40
N GLU A 73 -22.48 -14.99 17.87
CA GLU A 73 -22.84 -13.72 17.25
C GLU A 73 -21.64 -12.76 17.22
N LYS A 74 -20.93 -12.61 18.35
CA LYS A 74 -19.71 -11.79 18.41
C LYS A 74 -18.62 -12.31 17.46
N LYS A 75 -18.42 -13.63 17.40
CA LYS A 75 -17.43 -14.26 16.52
C LYS A 75 -17.79 -14.09 15.03
N ASP A 76 -19.06 -14.16 14.69
CA ASP A 76 -19.53 -13.95 13.31
C ASP A 76 -19.45 -12.46 12.93
N PHE A 77 -19.72 -11.53 13.85
CA PHE A 77 -19.47 -10.11 13.64
C PHE A 77 -17.99 -9.82 13.38
N ASP A 78 -17.09 -10.38 14.19
CA ASP A 78 -15.63 -10.22 13.97
C ASP A 78 -15.18 -10.76 12.60
N LYS A 79 -15.82 -11.82 12.08
CA LYS A 79 -15.53 -12.33 10.72
C LYS A 79 -16.04 -11.38 9.64
N LEU A 80 -17.27 -10.84 9.79
CA LEU A 80 -17.82 -9.85 8.88
C LEU A 80 -16.95 -8.60 8.84
N LEU A 81 -16.51 -8.12 10.00
CA LEU A 81 -15.60 -6.99 10.11
C LEU A 81 -14.28 -7.27 9.38
N LYS A 82 -13.67 -8.44 9.58
CA LYS A 82 -12.46 -8.83 8.85
C LYS A 82 -12.68 -8.87 7.34
N GLN A 83 -13.84 -9.35 6.89
CA GLN A 83 -14.21 -9.36 5.48
C GLN A 83 -14.36 -7.94 4.92
N ILE A 84 -15.05 -7.04 5.63
CA ILE A 84 -15.20 -5.63 5.21
C ILE A 84 -13.82 -4.98 5.08
N LEU A 85 -12.96 -5.13 6.09
CA LEU A 85 -11.60 -4.59 6.07
C LEU A 85 -10.77 -5.18 4.94
N SER A 86 -10.86 -6.49 4.66
CA SER A 86 -10.11 -7.12 3.56
C SER A 86 -10.63 -6.70 2.19
N GLN A 87 -11.94 -6.54 2.03
CA GLN A 87 -12.54 -6.07 0.78
C GLN A 87 -12.18 -4.62 0.48
N ASP A 88 -12.08 -3.77 1.51
CA ASP A 88 -11.58 -2.40 1.35
C ASP A 88 -10.06 -2.41 1.06
N THR A 89 -9.25 -2.89 2.02
CA THR A 89 -7.78 -2.76 1.96
C THR A 89 -7.12 -3.64 0.91
N GLN A 90 -7.54 -4.90 0.77
CA GLN A 90 -6.88 -5.91 -0.07
C GLN A 90 -7.65 -6.19 -1.36
N LYS A 91 -8.83 -5.58 -1.57
CA LYS A 91 -9.71 -5.88 -2.70
C LYS A 91 -10.02 -7.37 -2.88
N THR A 92 -10.01 -8.12 -1.77
CA THR A 92 -10.26 -9.57 -1.76
C THR A 92 -11.42 -9.96 -0.84
N PHE A 93 -12.21 -10.93 -1.30
CA PHE A 93 -13.30 -11.51 -0.53
C PHE A 93 -12.83 -12.74 0.26
N LEU A 94 -12.93 -12.66 1.59
CA LEU A 94 -12.62 -13.77 2.48
C LEU A 94 -13.81 -14.72 2.65
N LYS A 95 -13.76 -15.88 1.98
CA LYS A 95 -14.71 -16.97 2.19
C LYS A 95 -14.62 -17.50 3.62
N THR A 96 -15.58 -17.14 4.46
CA THR A 96 -15.64 -17.56 5.86
C THR A 96 -16.91 -18.34 6.16
N LYS A 97 -16.83 -19.29 7.09
CA LYS A 97 -17.99 -20.07 7.56
C LYS A 97 -18.63 -19.35 8.73
N PHE A 98 -19.93 -19.05 8.62
CA PHE A 98 -20.73 -18.40 9.66
C PHE A 98 -21.62 -19.41 10.37
N LYS A 99 -21.93 -19.16 11.65
CA LYS A 99 -22.91 -19.94 12.41
C LYS A 99 -24.32 -19.40 12.20
N SER A 100 -24.46 -18.08 12.07
CA SER A 100 -25.72 -17.42 11.75
C SER A 100 -25.96 -17.35 10.23
N ASP A 101 -27.15 -17.75 9.79
CA ASP A 101 -27.57 -17.63 8.39
C ASP A 101 -27.69 -16.16 7.95
N LEU A 102 -28.11 -15.26 8.85
CA LEU A 102 -28.16 -13.82 8.56
C LEU A 102 -26.76 -13.25 8.29
N ALA A 103 -25.78 -13.64 9.10
CA ALA A 103 -24.39 -13.22 8.91
C ALA A 103 -23.82 -13.80 7.60
N LYS A 104 -24.15 -15.06 7.28
CA LYS A 104 -23.79 -15.69 6.01
C LYS A 104 -24.38 -14.94 4.80
N ASN A 105 -25.67 -14.61 4.86
CA ASN A 105 -26.35 -13.88 3.78
C ASN A 105 -25.74 -12.49 3.61
N LEU A 106 -25.50 -11.76 4.70
CA LEU A 106 -24.85 -10.45 4.65
C LEU A 106 -23.44 -10.52 4.06
N SER A 107 -22.64 -11.52 4.46
CA SER A 107 -21.31 -11.78 3.89
C SER A 107 -21.37 -11.95 2.37
N GLN A 108 -22.33 -12.75 1.88
CA GLN A 108 -22.52 -13.00 0.45
C GLN A 108 -23.04 -11.76 -0.30
N ILE A 109 -23.89 -10.95 0.33
CA ILE A 109 -24.35 -9.67 -0.23
C ILE A 109 -23.14 -8.74 -0.39
N LEU A 110 -22.35 -8.55 0.66
CA LEU A 110 -21.14 -7.71 0.64
C LEU A 110 -20.11 -8.17 -0.39
N ALA A 111 -20.02 -9.48 -0.66
CA ALA A 111 -19.14 -10.04 -1.69
C ALA A 111 -19.46 -9.53 -3.11
N ARG A 112 -20.68 -9.05 -3.35
CA ARG A 112 -21.15 -8.57 -4.66
C ARG A 112 -20.90 -7.08 -4.88
N TYR A 113 -20.46 -6.35 -3.86
CA TYR A 113 -20.21 -4.91 -3.93
C TYR A 113 -18.73 -4.59 -3.72
N ASP A 114 -18.23 -3.55 -4.40
CA ASP A 114 -16.93 -2.95 -4.10
C ASP A 114 -17.10 -1.93 -2.99
N LEU A 115 -16.43 -2.15 -1.87
CA LEU A 115 -16.46 -1.26 -0.72
C LEU A 115 -15.36 -0.21 -0.91
N LYS A 116 -15.73 1.05 -0.68
CA LYS A 116 -14.83 2.21 -0.71
C LYS A 116 -15.00 3.00 0.57
N ALA A 117 -13.89 3.35 1.21
CA ALA A 117 -13.90 4.22 2.37
C ALA A 117 -14.36 5.65 2.00
N ASP A 118 -15.29 6.20 2.79
CA ASP A 118 -15.73 7.60 2.71
C ASP A 118 -15.29 8.36 3.96
N LEU A 119 -14.24 9.17 3.80
CA LEU A 119 -13.61 9.94 4.88
C LEU A 119 -14.51 11.05 5.47
N ASN A 120 -15.69 11.30 4.91
CA ASN A 120 -16.63 12.30 5.43
C ASN A 120 -17.64 11.70 6.43
N THR A 121 -17.52 10.41 6.73
CA THR A 121 -18.43 9.71 7.64
C THR A 121 -17.95 9.79 9.10
N PRO A 122 -18.87 9.85 10.08
CA PRO A 122 -18.50 9.87 11.49
C PRO A 122 -17.97 8.50 11.95
N ASN A 123 -17.28 8.49 13.10
CA ASN A 123 -16.77 7.26 13.70
C ASN A 123 -17.87 6.20 13.88
N SER A 124 -17.54 4.97 13.52
CA SER A 124 -18.45 3.82 13.61
C SER A 124 -18.64 3.30 15.04
N GLY A 125 -17.77 3.71 15.97
CA GLY A 125 -17.67 3.12 17.31
C GLY A 125 -16.91 1.79 17.32
N CYS A 126 -16.46 1.32 16.15
CA CYS A 126 -15.61 0.16 16.02
C CYS A 126 -14.15 0.58 15.86
N GLU A 127 -13.38 0.41 16.93
CA GLU A 127 -11.98 0.83 17.00
C GLU A 127 -11.12 0.36 15.81
N LYS A 128 -11.33 -0.89 15.34
CA LYS A 128 -10.58 -1.44 14.19
C LYS A 128 -10.84 -0.67 12.90
N VAL A 129 -12.08 -0.25 12.66
CA VAL A 129 -12.48 0.50 11.47
C VAL A 129 -12.04 1.96 11.62
N ASP A 130 -12.31 2.56 12.79
CA ASP A 130 -12.00 3.95 13.05
C ASP A 130 -10.48 4.21 13.00
N ASN A 131 -9.65 3.25 13.43
CA ASN A 131 -8.19 3.34 13.29
C ASN A 131 -7.72 3.26 11.83
N LEU A 132 -8.38 2.46 10.99
CA LEU A 132 -8.09 2.43 9.56
C LEU A 132 -8.47 3.76 8.88
N PHE A 133 -9.61 4.35 9.23
CA PHE A 133 -10.02 5.65 8.69
C PHE A 133 -9.10 6.78 9.14
N LYS A 134 -8.63 6.76 10.40
CA LYS A 134 -7.56 7.67 10.85
C LYS A 134 -6.29 7.51 10.03
N HIS A 135 -5.90 6.28 9.71
CA HIS A 135 -4.75 6.02 8.85
C HIS A 135 -4.95 6.62 7.45
N TYR A 136 -6.14 6.48 6.85
CA TYR A 136 -6.47 7.11 5.57
C TYR A 136 -6.47 8.64 5.63
N HIS A 137 -7.01 9.26 6.69
CA HIS A 137 -6.91 10.70 6.88
C HIS A 137 -5.46 11.18 6.99
N ASN A 138 -4.60 10.44 7.68
CA ASN A 138 -3.18 10.78 7.80
C ASN A 138 -2.46 10.65 6.46
N ILE A 139 -2.81 9.66 5.63
CA ILE A 139 -2.33 9.57 4.24
C ILE A 139 -2.82 10.78 3.44
N GLU A 140 -4.10 11.14 3.58
CA GLU A 140 -4.70 12.22 2.79
C GLU A 140 -4.09 13.58 3.11
N ASN A 141 -3.80 13.83 4.38
CA ASN A 141 -3.21 15.07 4.89
C ASN A 141 -1.67 15.09 4.88
N ASN A 142 -1.01 14.02 4.40
CA ASN A 142 0.45 13.84 4.45
C ASN A 142 1.05 13.95 5.87
N THR A 143 0.31 13.55 6.90
CA THR A 143 0.72 13.55 8.31
C THR A 143 1.06 12.16 8.83
N LEU A 144 1.28 11.20 7.93
CA LEU A 144 1.55 9.82 8.30
C LEU A 144 2.95 9.68 8.90
N GLU A 145 3.03 9.15 10.12
CA GLU A 145 4.31 8.93 10.79
C GLU A 145 5.09 7.75 10.18
N PRO A 146 6.44 7.76 10.21
CA PRO A 146 7.30 6.72 9.65
C PRO A 146 6.94 5.29 10.10
N LYS A 147 6.64 5.13 11.38
CA LYS A 147 6.27 3.85 12.01
C LYS A 147 4.90 3.30 11.58
N ASP A 148 4.07 4.14 10.96
CA ASP A 148 2.69 3.81 10.65
C ASP A 148 2.49 3.35 9.20
N HIS A 149 3.50 3.49 8.33
CA HIS A 149 3.42 3.07 6.92
C HIS A 149 3.17 1.56 6.74
N SER A 150 3.59 0.72 7.70
CA SER A 150 3.42 -0.74 7.65
C SER A 150 2.18 -1.27 8.39
N LYS A 151 1.48 -0.43 9.17
CA LYS A 151 0.37 -0.87 10.04
C LYS A 151 -0.80 -1.47 9.28
N HIS A 152 -1.09 -0.94 8.10
CA HIS A 152 -2.18 -1.41 7.25
C HIS A 152 -1.61 -1.77 5.88
N SER A 153 -1.60 -3.07 5.54
CA SER A 153 -1.30 -3.49 4.18
C SER A 153 -2.45 -3.08 3.27
N LEU A 154 -2.12 -2.43 2.15
CA LEU A 154 -3.07 -2.00 1.12
C LEU A 154 -2.66 -2.69 -0.18
N ALA A 155 -3.63 -3.18 -0.93
CA ALA A 155 -3.41 -3.69 -2.28
C ALA A 155 -2.93 -2.56 -3.21
N TYR A 156 -2.25 -2.93 -4.29
CA TYR A 156 -1.67 -1.98 -5.22
C TYR A 156 -2.72 -1.12 -5.94
N GLU A 157 -3.92 -1.68 -6.14
CA GLU A 157 -5.07 -1.04 -6.77
C GLU A 157 -5.84 -0.11 -5.82
N HIS A 158 -5.48 -0.11 -4.53
CA HIS A 158 -6.18 0.70 -3.54
C HIS A 158 -5.89 2.20 -3.75
N ALA A 159 -6.93 3.04 -3.66
CA ALA A 159 -6.85 4.47 -3.96
C ALA A 159 -5.76 5.22 -3.17
N TYR A 160 -5.53 4.81 -1.92
CA TYR A 160 -4.54 5.42 -1.03
C TYR A 160 -3.14 4.79 -1.10
N PHE A 161 -2.95 3.69 -1.85
CA PHE A 161 -1.67 2.97 -1.89
C PHE A 161 -0.56 3.84 -2.47
N SER A 162 -0.80 4.44 -3.63
CA SER A 162 0.18 5.26 -4.35
C SER A 162 0.62 6.47 -3.52
N LYS A 163 -0.34 7.19 -2.92
CA LYS A 163 -0.09 8.36 -2.07
C LYS A 163 0.72 8.00 -0.82
N ARG A 164 0.33 6.92 -0.13
CA ARG A 164 1.07 6.39 1.02
C ARG A 164 2.51 6.03 0.64
N LEU A 165 2.71 5.37 -0.50
CA LEU A 165 4.02 4.93 -0.94
C LEU A 165 4.92 6.12 -1.32
N LYS A 166 4.37 7.14 -1.98
CA LYS A 166 5.11 8.38 -2.26
C LYS A 166 5.57 9.07 -0.98
N ALA A 167 4.70 9.16 0.04
CA ALA A 167 5.08 9.68 1.35
C ALA A 167 6.17 8.81 2.03
N PHE A 168 6.07 7.48 1.91
CA PHE A 168 7.06 6.53 2.43
C PHE A 168 8.45 6.74 1.83
N ILE A 169 8.51 6.94 0.50
CA ILE A 169 9.74 7.24 -0.24
C ILE A 169 10.31 8.60 0.14
N HIS A 170 9.44 9.62 0.29
CA HIS A 170 9.90 10.98 0.60
C HIS A 170 10.57 11.08 1.97
N ASN A 171 10.14 10.24 2.92
CA ASN A 171 10.62 10.26 4.30
C ASN A 171 12.05 9.70 4.47
N ASP A 172 12.40 8.62 3.76
CA ASP A 172 13.77 8.07 3.77
C ASP A 172 14.11 7.47 2.40
N LEU A 173 15.29 7.80 1.89
CA LEU A 173 15.80 7.30 0.61
C LEU A 173 16.05 5.78 0.64
N LYS A 174 16.30 5.18 1.82
CA LYS A 174 16.36 3.72 1.97
C LYS A 174 15.05 3.04 1.54
N ASN A 175 13.91 3.67 1.84
CA ASN A 175 12.60 3.18 1.45
C ASN A 175 12.44 3.21 -0.08
N ALA A 176 13.04 4.20 -0.74
CA ALA A 176 13.05 4.27 -2.20
C ALA A 176 13.71 3.04 -2.83
N PHE A 177 14.83 2.56 -2.27
CA PHE A 177 15.49 1.34 -2.75
C PHE A 177 14.69 0.06 -2.51
N GLU A 178 14.02 -0.05 -1.36
CA GLU A 178 13.10 -1.16 -1.09
C GLU A 178 11.98 -1.20 -2.14
N VAL A 179 11.41 -0.03 -2.46
CA VAL A 179 10.37 0.07 -3.50
C VAL A 179 10.91 -0.27 -4.88
N LEU A 180 12.08 0.27 -5.24
CA LEU A 180 12.73 0.07 -6.54
C LEU A 180 12.94 -1.41 -6.86
N THR A 181 13.39 -2.18 -5.86
CA THR A 181 13.78 -3.59 -6.03
C THR A 181 12.62 -4.57 -5.94
N ASN A 182 11.47 -4.14 -5.40
CA ASN A 182 10.31 -5.02 -5.26
C ASN A 182 9.49 -5.07 -6.56
N ALA A 183 9.69 -6.14 -7.35
CA ALA A 183 9.01 -6.35 -8.63
C ALA A 183 7.48 -6.48 -8.54
N GLN A 184 6.91 -6.71 -7.35
CA GLN A 184 5.46 -6.76 -7.17
C GLN A 184 4.82 -5.36 -7.20
N ILE A 185 5.61 -4.30 -6.92
CA ILE A 185 5.11 -2.93 -6.93
C ILE A 185 4.91 -2.46 -8.38
N PRO A 186 3.79 -1.77 -8.70
CA PRO A 186 3.55 -1.21 -10.02
C PRO A 186 4.74 -0.41 -10.56
N LEU A 187 5.07 -0.63 -11.84
CA LEU A 187 6.23 -0.03 -12.50
C LEU A 187 6.29 1.50 -12.36
N GLU A 188 5.15 2.19 -12.49
CA GLU A 188 5.04 3.64 -12.31
C GLU A 188 5.54 4.12 -10.94
N LEU A 189 5.28 3.36 -9.88
CA LEU A 189 5.74 3.71 -8.53
C LEU A 189 7.22 3.36 -8.32
N ARG A 190 7.73 2.31 -8.98
CA ARG A 190 9.17 2.01 -9.01
C ARG A 190 9.95 3.11 -9.74
N ARG A 191 9.42 3.62 -10.86
CA ARG A 191 9.96 4.78 -11.59
C ARG A 191 9.95 6.05 -10.74
N TYR A 192 8.87 6.30 -9.99
CA TYR A 192 8.85 7.40 -9.02
C TYR A 192 9.97 7.27 -7.97
N ALA A 193 10.17 6.06 -7.42
CA ALA A 193 11.27 5.81 -6.48
C ALA A 193 12.65 6.05 -7.12
N PHE A 194 12.84 5.63 -8.38
CA PHE A 194 14.05 5.91 -9.15
C PHE A 194 14.32 7.41 -9.26
N ILE A 195 13.31 8.20 -9.62
CA ILE A 195 13.43 9.67 -9.78
C ILE A 195 13.83 10.33 -8.46
N GLU A 196 13.23 9.93 -7.33
CA GLU A 196 13.60 10.43 -6.01
C GLU A 196 15.06 10.08 -5.64
N ILE A 197 15.51 8.86 -5.94
CA ILE A 197 16.92 8.46 -5.75
C ILE A 197 17.85 9.29 -6.63
N ALA A 198 17.51 9.49 -7.91
CA ALA A 198 18.30 10.29 -8.84
C ALA A 198 18.50 11.72 -8.31
N GLN A 199 17.43 12.33 -7.79
CA GLN A 199 17.46 13.70 -7.27
C GLN A 199 18.22 13.80 -5.94
N LYS A 200 17.90 12.97 -4.94
CA LYS A 200 18.38 13.14 -3.56
C LYS A 200 19.58 12.26 -3.18
N GLY A 201 19.81 11.17 -3.91
CA GLY A 201 20.80 10.15 -3.56
C GLY A 201 22.25 10.56 -3.85
N SER A 202 23.19 9.87 -3.22
CA SER A 202 24.62 9.96 -3.49
C SER A 202 25.00 9.34 -4.84
N LYS A 203 26.22 9.62 -5.33
CA LYS A 203 26.70 9.07 -6.63
C LYS A 203 26.56 7.55 -6.73
N LYS A 204 26.94 6.83 -5.66
CA LYS A 204 26.87 5.36 -5.60
C LYS A 204 25.42 4.85 -5.67
N GLU A 205 24.51 5.57 -5.03
CA GLU A 205 23.10 5.21 -4.98
C GLU A 205 22.42 5.39 -6.33
N VAL A 206 22.69 6.50 -7.03
CA VAL A 206 22.16 6.74 -8.38
C VAL A 206 22.62 5.65 -9.35
N LEU A 207 23.92 5.31 -9.35
CA LEU A 207 24.45 4.25 -10.21
C LEU A 207 23.85 2.87 -9.88
N LYS A 208 23.65 2.57 -8.60
CA LYS A 208 22.99 1.34 -8.17
C LYS A 208 21.54 1.27 -8.67
N ALA A 209 20.82 2.39 -8.62
CA ALA A 209 19.44 2.46 -9.09
C ALA A 209 19.32 2.26 -10.61
N VAL A 210 20.24 2.83 -11.39
CA VAL A 210 20.29 2.65 -12.86
C VAL A 210 20.49 1.19 -13.20
N ASN A 211 21.46 0.53 -12.58
CA ASN A 211 21.72 -0.89 -12.83
C ASN A 211 20.54 -1.79 -12.43
N ALA A 212 19.77 -1.40 -11.39
CA ALA A 212 18.62 -2.18 -10.93
C ALA A 212 17.38 -2.05 -11.84
N MET A 213 17.22 -0.93 -12.55
CA MET A 213 16.01 -0.61 -13.33
C MET A 213 16.27 -0.46 -14.84
N GLN A 214 17.45 -0.81 -15.35
CA GLN A 214 17.89 -0.51 -16.72
C GLN A 214 16.90 -0.93 -17.83
N GLU A 215 16.13 -2.00 -17.63
CA GLU A 215 15.10 -2.48 -18.57
C GLU A 215 13.78 -1.71 -18.51
N ASP A 216 13.52 -1.05 -17.39
CA ASP A 216 12.23 -0.51 -17.01
C ASP A 216 12.19 1.04 -16.99
N LEU A 217 13.33 1.69 -17.30
CA LEU A 217 13.43 3.15 -17.36
C LEU A 217 12.58 3.74 -18.49
N ASP A 218 11.95 4.88 -18.22
CA ASP A 218 11.28 5.70 -19.22
C ASP A 218 12.04 7.01 -19.47
N LYS A 219 11.49 7.86 -20.34
CA LYS A 219 12.08 9.16 -20.67
C LYS A 219 12.24 10.06 -19.45
N GLU A 220 11.29 10.05 -18.51
CA GLU A 220 11.35 10.90 -17.31
C GLU A 220 12.46 10.44 -16.36
N CYS A 221 12.61 9.13 -16.18
CA CYS A 221 13.70 8.54 -15.42
C CYS A 221 15.05 8.90 -16.03
N VAL A 222 15.23 8.75 -17.34
CA VAL A 222 16.49 9.12 -18.01
C VAL A 222 16.76 10.63 -17.88
N LYS A 223 15.75 11.49 -17.98
CA LYS A 223 15.89 12.94 -17.73
C LYS A 223 16.38 13.22 -16.30
N ALA A 224 15.80 12.56 -15.30
CA ALA A 224 16.22 12.70 -13.90
C ALA A 224 17.65 12.18 -13.68
N PHE A 225 18.00 11.06 -14.30
CA PHE A 225 19.34 10.50 -14.27
C PHE A 225 20.37 11.43 -14.89
N LEU A 226 20.11 11.99 -16.09
CA LEU A 226 21.02 12.90 -16.78
C LEU A 226 21.25 14.19 -15.98
N LYS A 227 20.20 14.73 -15.36
CA LYS A 227 20.34 15.85 -14.43
C LYS A 227 21.29 15.51 -13.28
N ALA A 228 21.10 14.34 -12.65
CA ALA A 228 21.97 13.87 -11.58
C ALA A 228 23.40 13.58 -12.07
N PHE A 229 23.55 13.10 -13.31
CA PHE A 229 24.83 12.84 -13.97
C PHE A 229 25.67 14.11 -14.06
N PHE A 230 25.08 15.21 -14.53
CA PHE A 230 25.76 16.49 -14.63
C PHE A 230 25.99 17.15 -13.26
N GLU A 231 24.94 17.27 -12.44
CA GLU A 231 25.02 17.96 -11.14
C GLU A 231 26.00 17.30 -10.17
N LYS A 232 26.08 15.97 -10.20
CA LYS A 232 26.90 15.19 -9.27
C LYS A 232 28.20 14.72 -9.92
N SER A 233 28.49 15.06 -11.18
CA SER A 233 29.63 14.56 -11.95
C SER A 233 29.80 13.05 -11.76
N LEU A 234 28.80 12.28 -12.22
CA LEU A 234 28.83 10.82 -12.12
C LEU A 234 29.85 10.27 -13.14
N ASN A 235 30.68 9.32 -12.73
CA ASN A 235 31.65 8.67 -13.62
C ASN A 235 30.95 7.57 -14.45
N THR A 236 30.03 7.96 -15.32
CA THR A 236 29.36 7.05 -16.27
C THR A 236 29.87 7.34 -17.67
N ASP A 237 30.09 6.29 -18.45
CA ASP A 237 30.50 6.39 -19.85
C ASP A 237 29.38 7.02 -20.70
N THR A 238 29.76 7.98 -21.55
CA THR A 238 28.85 8.66 -22.49
C THR A 238 28.22 7.66 -23.46
N LEU A 239 28.91 6.57 -23.81
CA LEU A 239 28.34 5.51 -24.67
C LEU A 239 27.12 4.85 -24.01
N LYS A 240 27.21 4.51 -22.72
CA LYS A 240 26.08 3.95 -21.96
C LYS A 240 24.92 4.92 -21.86
N ILE A 241 25.21 6.22 -21.77
CA ILE A 241 24.18 7.25 -21.78
C ILE A 241 23.47 7.28 -23.14
N SER A 242 24.22 7.18 -24.23
CA SER A 242 23.65 7.10 -25.58
C SER A 242 22.72 5.90 -25.73
N GLU A 243 23.14 4.72 -25.26
CA GLU A 243 22.31 3.50 -25.25
C GLU A 243 21.01 3.70 -24.47
N LEU A 244 21.07 4.33 -23.29
CA LEU A 244 19.87 4.62 -22.49
C LEU A 244 18.92 5.58 -23.21
N CYS A 245 19.43 6.66 -23.81
CA CYS A 245 18.64 7.62 -24.57
C CYS A 245 17.95 6.98 -25.78
N LYS A 246 18.69 6.15 -26.54
CA LYS A 246 18.15 5.37 -27.68
C LYS A 246 17.03 4.44 -27.21
N LYS A 247 17.26 3.70 -26.12
CA LYS A 247 16.31 2.72 -25.58
C LYS A 247 14.97 3.34 -25.17
N VAL A 248 15.01 4.51 -24.52
CA VAL A 248 13.77 5.24 -24.14
C VAL A 248 13.18 6.06 -25.29
N GLY A 249 13.78 6.00 -26.48
CA GLY A 249 13.28 6.63 -27.69
C GLY A 249 13.38 8.15 -27.68
N TYR A 250 14.52 8.71 -27.24
CA TYR A 250 14.77 10.15 -27.39
C TYR A 250 14.61 10.58 -28.85
N ASP A 251 14.03 11.77 -29.03
CA ASP A 251 13.89 12.44 -30.31
C ASP A 251 14.83 13.66 -30.40
N LYS A 252 14.80 14.34 -31.55
CA LYS A 252 15.65 15.50 -31.83
C LYS A 252 15.46 16.62 -30.81
N ASP A 253 14.22 16.81 -30.34
CA ASP A 253 13.87 17.88 -29.38
C ASP A 253 14.26 17.49 -27.94
N ASP A 254 14.15 16.22 -27.57
CA ASP A 254 14.66 15.69 -26.30
C ASP A 254 16.17 15.90 -26.19
N TYR A 255 16.94 15.58 -27.24
CA TYR A 255 18.38 15.83 -27.29
C TYR A 255 18.72 17.33 -27.28
N LEU A 256 17.96 18.16 -28.01
CA LEU A 256 18.17 19.61 -28.00
C LEU A 256 17.96 20.22 -26.60
N LYS A 257 16.87 19.84 -25.93
CA LYS A 257 16.59 20.25 -24.55
C LYS A 257 17.65 19.75 -23.58
N LEU A 258 18.23 18.58 -23.84
CA LEU A 258 19.35 18.07 -23.07
C LEU A 258 20.58 18.98 -23.22
N ALA A 259 20.93 19.38 -24.45
CA ALA A 259 22.06 20.27 -24.72
C ALA A 259 21.91 21.63 -24.03
N GLN A 260 20.75 22.26 -24.17
CA GLN A 260 20.45 23.54 -23.52
C GLN A 260 20.57 23.47 -21.99
N LYS A 261 20.16 22.35 -21.38
CA LYS A 261 20.26 22.18 -19.92
C LYS A 261 21.70 21.86 -19.48
N ALA A 262 22.43 21.06 -20.26
CA ALA A 262 23.78 20.63 -19.94
C ALA A 262 24.78 21.80 -19.90
N GLN A 263 24.55 22.86 -20.71
CA GLN A 263 25.36 24.09 -20.73
C GLN A 263 25.57 24.71 -19.33
N LYS A 264 24.60 24.56 -18.42
CA LYS A 264 24.68 25.12 -17.05
C LYS A 264 25.61 24.34 -16.11
N PHE A 265 25.96 23.11 -16.48
CA PHE A 265 26.66 22.17 -15.61
C PHE A 265 28.02 21.74 -16.18
N LEU A 266 28.15 21.69 -17.50
CA LEU A 266 29.37 21.26 -18.18
C LEU A 266 30.23 22.45 -18.61
N VAL A 267 31.55 22.29 -18.51
CA VAL A 267 32.50 23.21 -19.15
C VAL A 267 32.52 23.01 -20.66
N PRO A 268 32.89 24.03 -21.47
CA PRO A 268 32.85 23.98 -22.94
C PRO A 268 33.41 22.69 -23.56
N ASP A 269 34.61 22.26 -23.18
CA ASP A 269 35.25 21.07 -23.75
C ASP A 269 34.49 19.78 -23.44
N GLN A 270 33.98 19.64 -22.21
CA GLN A 270 33.19 18.48 -21.81
C GLN A 270 31.82 18.48 -22.50
N TRP A 271 31.23 19.66 -22.68
CA TRP A 271 29.96 19.82 -23.36
C TRP A 271 30.09 19.43 -24.84
N PHE A 272 31.14 19.90 -25.50
CA PHE A 272 31.50 19.50 -26.86
C PHE A 272 31.66 17.98 -26.99
N GLN A 273 32.57 17.37 -26.22
CA GLN A 273 32.88 15.93 -26.32
C GLN A 273 31.65 15.06 -26.03
N PHE A 274 30.82 15.47 -25.07
CA PHE A 274 29.61 14.73 -24.72
C PHE A 274 28.62 14.67 -25.90
N PHE A 275 28.33 15.80 -26.55
CA PHE A 275 27.40 15.83 -27.68
C PHE A 275 28.01 15.32 -28.98
N GLU A 276 29.32 15.38 -29.14
CA GLU A 276 30.05 14.73 -30.24
C GLU A 276 29.80 13.22 -30.19
N ILE A 277 30.07 12.57 -29.05
CA ILE A 277 29.84 11.13 -28.87
C ILE A 277 28.36 10.78 -29.06
N LEU A 278 27.43 11.58 -28.52
CA LEU A 278 26.00 11.32 -28.69
C LEU A 278 25.56 11.38 -30.16
N SER A 279 26.09 12.32 -30.95
CA SER A 279 25.71 12.47 -32.37
C SER A 279 26.34 11.42 -33.28
N GLN A 280 27.51 10.89 -32.94
CA GLN A 280 28.11 9.74 -33.61
C GLN A 280 27.30 8.45 -33.37
N GLU A 281 26.71 8.34 -32.18
CA GLU A 281 25.94 7.16 -31.81
C GLU A 281 24.49 7.24 -32.28
N ASP A 282 23.81 8.37 -32.16
CA ASP A 282 22.40 8.56 -32.55
C ASP A 282 22.24 9.78 -33.47
N ASP A 283 21.81 9.54 -34.72
CA ASP A 283 21.53 10.58 -35.71
C ASP A 283 20.53 11.65 -35.20
N LYS A 284 19.65 11.30 -34.26
CA LYS A 284 18.70 12.25 -33.67
C LYS A 284 19.39 13.28 -32.78
N ALA A 285 20.60 13.00 -32.29
CA ALA A 285 21.39 13.94 -31.50
C ALA A 285 22.14 14.97 -32.37
N GLN A 286 22.17 14.83 -33.69
CA GLN A 286 22.86 15.76 -34.61
C GLN A 286 22.41 17.21 -34.44
N LYS A 287 21.10 17.45 -34.30
CA LYS A 287 20.55 18.80 -34.08
C LYS A 287 21.07 19.41 -32.77
N ALA A 288 21.19 18.60 -31.72
CA ALA A 288 21.70 19.02 -30.44
C ALA A 288 23.21 19.31 -30.49
N PHE A 289 23.98 18.50 -31.23
CA PHE A 289 25.41 18.73 -31.42
C PHE A 289 25.69 20.02 -32.21
N LEU A 290 24.95 20.26 -33.30
CA LEU A 290 25.02 21.53 -34.04
C LEU A 290 24.73 22.74 -33.13
N PHE A 291 23.72 22.64 -32.26
CA PHE A 291 23.45 23.68 -31.27
C PHE A 291 24.66 23.94 -30.37
N VAL A 292 25.32 22.89 -29.86
CA VAL A 292 26.54 23.04 -29.05
C VAL A 292 27.66 23.72 -29.82
N LEU A 293 27.92 23.32 -31.07
CA LEU A 293 28.97 23.94 -31.90
C LEU A 293 28.74 25.45 -32.08
N LEU A 294 27.49 25.84 -32.33
CA LEU A 294 27.13 27.24 -32.57
C LEU A 294 27.20 28.10 -31.31
N GLU A 295 26.81 27.56 -30.16
CA GLU A 295 26.96 28.20 -28.84
C GLU A 295 28.43 28.34 -28.43
N LEU A 296 29.28 27.38 -28.80
CA LEU A 296 30.73 27.43 -28.57
C LEU A 296 31.49 28.24 -29.64
N GLU A 297 30.78 28.90 -30.55
CA GLU A 297 31.33 29.67 -31.67
C GLU A 297 32.26 28.87 -32.61
N MET A 298 32.14 27.54 -32.63
CA MET A 298 32.86 26.63 -33.53
C MET A 298 32.20 26.61 -34.93
N ASN A 299 32.12 27.79 -35.54
CA ASN A 299 31.35 28.03 -36.76
C ASN A 299 31.86 27.22 -37.96
N ASP A 300 33.18 27.02 -38.07
CA ASP A 300 33.77 26.27 -39.18
C ASP A 300 33.38 24.79 -39.12
N LEU A 301 33.50 24.18 -37.94
CA LEU A 301 33.09 22.80 -37.71
C LEU A 301 31.57 22.61 -37.90
N ALA A 302 30.77 23.58 -37.46
CA ALA A 302 29.32 23.56 -37.68
C ALA A 302 28.95 23.56 -39.16
N LYS A 303 29.66 24.32 -40.01
CA LYS A 303 29.45 24.30 -41.46
C LYS A 303 29.83 22.97 -42.09
N GLU A 304 30.96 22.42 -41.69
CA GLU A 304 31.42 21.11 -42.19
C GLU A 304 30.39 20.02 -41.89
N HIS A 305 29.82 20.01 -40.68
CA HIS A 305 28.76 19.08 -40.31
C HIS A 305 27.45 19.35 -41.06
N LEU A 306 27.02 20.62 -41.19
CA LEU A 306 25.80 20.98 -41.94
C LEU A 306 25.87 20.59 -43.42
N ALA A 307 27.06 20.64 -44.04
CA ALA A 307 27.25 20.28 -45.44
C ALA A 307 26.98 18.79 -45.74
N VAL A 308 27.07 17.93 -44.73
CA VAL A 308 26.82 16.48 -44.85
C VAL A 308 25.37 16.12 -44.50
N LEU A 309 24.66 17.00 -43.79
CA LEU A 309 23.29 16.79 -43.33
C LEU A 309 22.25 17.26 -44.37
N SER A 310 21.01 16.78 -44.22
CA SER A 310 19.92 17.15 -45.14
C SER A 310 19.60 18.64 -45.05
N PHE A 311 19.74 19.36 -46.17
CA PHE A 311 19.49 20.80 -46.24
C PHE A 311 18.06 21.17 -45.82
N GLU A 312 17.05 20.40 -46.26
CA GLU A 312 15.65 20.66 -45.93
C GLU A 312 15.36 20.54 -44.43
N GLU A 313 16.02 19.58 -43.77
CA GLU A 313 15.79 19.30 -42.36
C GLU A 313 16.48 20.31 -41.43
N TYR A 314 17.54 20.96 -41.91
CA TYR A 314 18.34 21.92 -41.15
C TYR A 314 18.32 23.33 -41.77
N MET A 315 17.32 23.64 -42.59
CA MET A 315 17.21 24.90 -43.34
C MET A 315 17.33 26.15 -42.45
N LEU A 316 16.72 26.13 -41.27
CA LEU A 316 16.78 27.25 -40.32
C LEU A 316 18.19 27.46 -39.74
N LEU A 317 18.94 26.39 -39.49
CA LEU A 317 20.33 26.46 -39.03
C LEU A 317 21.27 26.90 -40.15
N ASN A 318 21.02 26.48 -41.39
CA ASN A 318 21.74 26.98 -42.57
C ASN A 318 21.51 28.48 -42.75
N ALA A 319 20.26 28.94 -42.70
CA ALA A 319 19.92 30.36 -42.77
C ALA A 319 20.57 31.18 -41.64
N TYR A 320 20.61 30.65 -40.42
CA TYR A 320 21.31 31.29 -39.30
C TYR A 320 22.81 31.47 -39.58
N MET A 321 23.46 30.44 -40.14
CA MET A 321 24.89 30.48 -40.47
C MET A 321 25.21 31.49 -41.57
N ASP A 322 24.40 31.54 -42.63
CA ASP A 322 24.54 32.52 -43.71
C ASP A 322 24.35 33.94 -43.17
N LEU A 323 23.31 34.17 -42.36
CA LEU A 323 23.07 35.47 -41.72
C LEU A 323 24.21 35.89 -40.79
N LYS A 324 24.80 34.96 -40.03
CA LYS A 324 25.94 35.22 -39.14
C LYS A 324 27.21 35.57 -39.92
N GLN A 325 27.40 35.01 -41.13
CA GLN A 325 28.51 35.35 -42.02
C GLN A 325 28.34 36.71 -42.71
N GLU A 326 27.16 36.99 -43.26
CA GLU A 326 26.91 38.21 -44.04
C GLU A 326 26.67 39.44 -43.17
N HIS A 327 26.05 39.24 -42.00
CA HIS A 327 25.68 40.31 -41.09
C HIS A 327 26.25 40.00 -39.71
N LYS A 328 27.27 40.75 -39.29
CA LYS A 328 27.88 40.72 -37.93
C LYS A 328 26.89 41.05 -36.78
N LYS A 329 25.58 40.95 -36.99
CA LYS A 329 24.52 41.15 -35.99
C LYS A 329 24.33 39.86 -35.20
N ALA A 330 24.28 39.99 -33.88
CA ALA A 330 24.00 38.90 -32.96
C ALA A 330 22.50 38.53 -33.00
N TYR A 331 22.12 37.67 -33.94
CA TYR A 331 20.83 36.99 -33.88
C TYR A 331 20.90 35.91 -32.79
N LYS A 332 19.82 35.76 -32.01
CA LYS A 332 19.75 34.71 -30.99
C LYS A 332 19.53 33.36 -31.67
N LEU A 333 20.43 32.41 -31.43
CA LEU A 333 20.36 31.05 -31.97
C LEU A 333 19.02 30.36 -31.66
N GLU A 334 18.43 30.65 -30.49
CA GLU A 334 17.13 30.14 -30.05
C GLU A 334 15.98 30.38 -31.05
N ALA A 335 16.06 31.41 -31.90
CA ALA A 335 15.03 31.71 -32.89
C ALA A 335 15.05 30.78 -34.12
N PHE A 336 16.07 29.92 -34.25
CA PHE A 336 16.33 29.09 -35.42
C PHE A 336 16.38 27.59 -35.10
N LEU A 337 16.04 27.20 -33.86
CA LEU A 337 16.11 25.84 -33.33
C LEU A 337 14.76 25.14 -33.27
#